data_AF-A0A1C4PP50-F1
#
_entry.id   AF-A0A1C4PP50-F1
#
_cell.length_a   1.000
_cell.length_b   1.000
_cell.length_c   1.000
_cell.angle_alpha   90.00
_cell.angle_beta   90.00
_cell.angle_gamma   90.00
#
_symmetry.space_group_name_H-M   'P 1'
#
loop_
_entity.id
_entity.type
_entity.pdbx_description
1 polymer ?
#
loop_
_entity_poly.entity_id
_entity_poly.type
_entity_poly.pdbx_seq_one_letter_code
_entity_poly.pdbx_strand_id
1 'polypeptide(L)'
;MPPSLDASAVRAWCRLTLKALGRAREEIDAINVYPVADGDTGTNLYLTAESAAQAVEAVFDGHGTGTGGPLPTLPEAFRAMSHGALIGARGNSGTILAQLLRGMNEEMSVPADAGGGLPAAALRRALLAAA
;
A
#
# COMPACT_ATOMS: atom_id res chain seq x y z
N MET A 1 -10.04 3.28 22.72
CA MET A 1 -10.64 3.07 21.38
C MET A 1 -9.68 2.19 20.59
N PRO A 2 -10.14 1.16 19.85
CA PRO A 2 -9.28 0.47 18.91
C PRO A 2 -8.77 1.47 17.85
N PRO A 3 -7.53 1.34 17.35
CA PRO A 3 -7.03 2.22 16.31
C PRO A 3 -7.90 2.07 15.05
N SER A 4 -8.45 3.18 14.57
CA SER A 4 -9.20 3.23 13.31
C SER A 4 -8.23 3.39 12.14
N LEU A 5 -8.50 2.71 11.03
CA LEU A 5 -7.75 2.90 9.80
C LEU A 5 -8.19 4.22 9.14
N ASP A 6 -7.30 5.19 9.05
CA ASP A 6 -7.49 6.49 8.38
C ASP A 6 -6.40 6.76 7.32
N ALA A 7 -6.50 7.87 6.59
CA ALA A 7 -5.53 8.21 5.54
C ALA A 7 -4.10 8.36 6.08
N SER A 8 -3.94 8.89 7.29
CA SER A 8 -2.63 9.05 7.94
C SER A 8 -2.01 7.70 8.27
N ALA A 9 -2.82 6.73 8.69
CA ALA A 9 -2.40 5.36 8.91
C ALA A 9 -1.94 4.69 7.60
N VAL A 10 -2.62 4.94 6.47
CA VAL A 10 -2.16 4.46 5.15
C VAL A 10 -0.81 5.07 4.78
N ARG A 11 -0.64 6.40 4.90
CA ARG A 11 0.64 7.07 4.65
C ARG A 11 1.76 6.53 5.53
N ALA A 12 1.49 6.35 6.82
CA ALA A 12 2.45 5.76 7.76
C ALA A 12 2.79 4.32 7.37
N TRP A 13 1.81 3.51 6.97
CA TRP A 13 2.01 2.14 6.52
C TRP A 13 2.89 2.06 5.26
N CYS A 14 2.67 2.92 4.27
CA CYS A 14 3.53 2.99 3.08
C CYS A 14 4.98 3.31 3.46
N ARG A 15 5.22 4.31 4.32
CA ARG A 15 6.57 4.69 4.78
C ARG A 15 7.26 3.56 5.56
N LEU A 16 6.52 2.90 6.46
CA LEU A 16 7.05 1.79 7.25
C LEU A 16 7.36 0.58 6.38
N THR A 17 6.49 0.26 5.43
CA THR A 17 6.67 -0.82 4.45
C THR A 17 7.89 -0.56 3.58
N LEU A 18 8.04 0.64 3.03
CA LEU A 18 9.20 1.01 2.23
C LEU A 18 10.50 0.87 3.02
N LYS A 19 10.51 1.36 4.27
CA LYS A 19 11.67 1.22 5.16
C LYS A 19 11.98 -0.25 5.49
N ALA A 20 10.95 -1.08 5.67
CA ALA A 20 11.11 -2.50 5.99
C ALA A 20 11.65 -3.28 4.78
N LEU A 21 11.04 -3.11 3.61
CA LEU A 21 11.51 -3.69 2.35
C LEU A 21 12.92 -3.23 2.01
N GLY A 22 13.25 -1.96 2.22
CA GLY A 22 14.61 -1.45 1.99
C GLY A 22 15.67 -2.16 2.83
N ARG A 23 15.34 -2.57 4.07
CA ARG A 23 16.24 -3.36 4.93
C ARG A 23 16.28 -4.84 4.56
N ALA A 24 15.17 -5.39 4.08
CA ALA A 24 15.03 -6.82 3.82
C ALA A 24 15.29 -7.22 2.37
N ARG A 25 15.41 -6.26 1.42
CA ARG A 25 15.45 -6.56 -0.02
C ARG A 25 16.51 -7.59 -0.40
N GLU A 26 17.72 -7.47 0.14
CA GLU A 26 18.85 -8.35 -0.19
C GLU A 26 18.65 -9.76 0.39
N GLU A 27 18.06 -9.84 1.58
CA GLU A 27 17.67 -11.12 2.19
C GLU A 27 16.55 -11.80 1.38
N ILE A 28 15.55 -11.04 0.95
CA ILE A 28 14.45 -11.55 0.12
C ILE A 28 14.95 -11.98 -1.26
N ASP A 29 15.82 -11.20 -1.89
CA ASP A 29 16.46 -11.52 -3.17
C ASP A 29 17.23 -12.86 -3.08
N ALA A 30 17.86 -13.12 -1.93
CA ALA A 30 18.59 -14.36 -1.67
C ALA A 30 17.70 -15.60 -1.42
N ILE A 31 16.40 -15.43 -1.09
CA ILE A 31 15.46 -16.55 -0.90
C ILE A 31 15.05 -17.17 -2.24
N ASN A 32 15.10 -16.42 -3.35
CA ASN A 32 14.64 -16.91 -4.64
C ASN A 32 15.67 -17.85 -5.29
N VAL A 33 15.65 -19.14 -4.94
CA VAL A 33 16.70 -20.11 -5.31
C VAL A 33 16.30 -21.20 -6.34
N TYR A 34 15.15 -21.11 -7.05
CA TYR A 34 14.79 -22.22 -7.98
C TYR A 34 13.91 -21.85 -9.20
N PRO A 35 14.17 -22.40 -10.42
CA PRO A 35 15.40 -23.06 -10.90
C PRO A 35 16.46 -22.06 -11.43
N VAL A 36 16.09 -20.79 -11.63
CA VAL A 36 17.00 -19.68 -11.96
C VAL A 36 16.72 -18.56 -10.95
N ALA A 37 17.73 -18.20 -10.18
CA ALA A 37 17.63 -17.12 -9.21
C ALA A 37 17.73 -15.78 -9.96
N ASP A 38 16.59 -15.19 -10.29
CA ASP A 38 16.56 -13.84 -10.89
C ASP A 38 17.03 -12.77 -9.88
N GLY A 39 17.09 -13.12 -8.58
CA GLY A 39 17.73 -12.33 -7.54
C GLY A 39 17.13 -10.94 -7.35
N ASP A 40 15.88 -10.73 -7.77
CA ASP A 40 15.27 -9.42 -7.90
C ASP A 40 13.93 -9.29 -7.17
N THR A 41 13.48 -10.31 -6.41
CA THR A 41 12.17 -10.32 -5.76
C THR A 41 12.02 -9.22 -4.71
N GLY A 42 12.97 -9.09 -3.79
CA GLY A 42 13.02 -8.01 -2.80
C GLY A 42 13.17 -6.64 -3.46
N THR A 43 14.00 -6.54 -4.50
CA THR A 43 14.15 -5.30 -5.28
C THR A 43 12.84 -4.89 -5.98
N ASN A 44 12.15 -5.84 -6.60
CA ASN A 44 10.86 -5.64 -7.26
C ASN A 44 9.76 -5.20 -6.29
N LEU A 45 9.70 -5.82 -5.11
CA LEU A 45 8.78 -5.42 -4.04
C LEU A 45 9.09 -4.01 -3.53
N TYR A 46 10.36 -3.69 -3.30
CA TYR A 46 10.79 -2.37 -2.85
C TYR A 46 10.37 -1.27 -3.83
N LEU A 47 10.70 -1.41 -5.11
CA LEU A 47 10.38 -0.41 -6.14
C LEU A 47 8.87 -0.24 -6.35
N THR A 48 8.11 -1.34 -6.24
CA THR A 48 6.64 -1.29 -6.31
C THR A 48 6.06 -0.53 -5.11
N ALA A 49 6.55 -0.82 -3.90
CA ALA A 49 6.12 -0.12 -2.69
C ALA A 49 6.56 1.35 -2.67
N GLU A 50 7.72 1.67 -3.27
CA GLU A 50 8.20 3.05 -3.44
C GLU A 50 7.24 3.87 -4.31
N SER A 51 6.83 3.33 -5.46
CA SER A 51 5.83 3.96 -6.32
C SER A 51 4.49 4.16 -5.61
N ALA A 52 4.03 3.18 -4.84
CA ALA A 52 2.82 3.30 -4.02
C ALA A 52 2.96 4.42 -2.98
N ALA A 53 4.10 4.50 -2.27
CA ALA A 53 4.37 5.52 -1.28
C ALA A 53 4.41 6.93 -1.91
N GLN A 54 5.08 7.08 -3.06
CA GLN A 54 5.13 8.35 -3.79
C GLN A 54 3.73 8.83 -4.21
N ALA A 55 2.87 7.92 -4.70
CA ALA A 55 1.50 8.27 -5.05
C ALA A 55 0.67 8.73 -3.85
N VAL A 56 0.84 8.09 -2.69
CA VAL A 56 0.17 8.53 -1.44
C VAL A 56 0.69 9.89 -1.00
N GLU A 57 2.01 10.11 -0.98
CA GLU A 57 2.60 11.40 -0.61
C GLU A 57 2.11 12.52 -1.54
N ALA A 58 2.00 12.28 -2.85
CA ALA A 58 1.47 13.25 -3.81
C ALA A 58 0.00 13.66 -3.51
N VAL A 59 -0.84 12.74 -3.05
CA VAL A 59 -2.21 13.06 -2.63
C VAL A 59 -2.23 13.93 -1.37
N PHE A 60 -1.35 13.65 -0.41
CA PHE A 60 -1.19 14.48 0.79
C PHE A 60 -0.68 15.89 0.46
N ASP A 61 0.32 16.00 -0.42
CA ASP A 61 0.86 17.27 -0.86
C ASP A 61 -0.19 18.12 -1.59
N GLY A 62 -1.04 17.48 -2.40
CA GLY A 62 -2.16 18.13 -3.08
C GLY A 62 -3.28 18.66 -2.17
N HIS A 63 -3.47 18.08 -0.98
CA HIS A 63 -4.43 18.56 0.03
C HIS A 63 -3.88 19.72 0.88
N GLY A 64 -2.60 20.10 0.67
CA GLY A 64 -1.98 21.28 1.24
C GLY A 64 -1.15 21.00 2.49
N THR A 65 0.06 21.56 2.52
CA THR A 65 1.03 21.46 3.62
C THR A 65 0.87 22.54 4.70
N GLY A 66 -0.25 23.28 4.72
CA GLY A 66 -0.43 24.48 5.55
C GLY A 66 -1.79 24.57 6.26
N THR A 67 -1.75 24.52 7.59
CA THR A 67 -2.68 25.11 8.60
C THR A 67 -4.17 25.28 8.25
N GLY A 68 -4.85 24.28 7.67
CA GLY A 68 -6.32 24.27 7.67
C GLY A 68 -7.05 23.52 6.55
N GLY A 69 -6.35 23.01 5.53
CA GLY A 69 -6.96 22.14 4.51
C GLY A 69 -7.40 20.79 5.09
N PRO A 70 -8.50 20.18 4.62
CA PRO A 70 -8.88 18.84 5.05
C PRO A 70 -7.81 17.83 4.62
N LEU A 71 -7.49 16.86 5.49
CA LEU A 71 -6.66 15.73 5.10
C LEU A 71 -7.35 14.91 4.00
N PRO A 72 -6.58 14.16 3.18
CA PRO A 72 -7.17 13.20 2.26
C PRO A 72 -8.08 12.23 3.01
N THR A 73 -9.16 11.83 2.36
CA THR A 73 -10.02 10.78 2.87
C THR A 73 -9.32 9.43 2.78
N LEU A 74 -9.79 8.46 3.58
CA LEU A 74 -9.28 7.09 3.55
C LEU A 74 -9.37 6.45 2.14
N PRO A 75 -10.49 6.58 1.39
CA PRO A 75 -10.57 6.08 0.02
C PRO A 75 -9.58 6.76 -0.95
N GLU A 76 -9.31 8.06 -0.80
CA GLU A 76 -8.32 8.76 -1.64
C GLU A 76 -6.91 8.22 -1.40
N ALA A 77 -6.52 8.01 -0.14
CA ALA A 77 -5.23 7.44 0.20
C ALA A 77 -5.08 5.98 -0.28
N PHE A 78 -6.11 5.14 -0.10
CA PHE A 78 -6.08 3.75 -0.57
C PHE A 78 -6.07 3.64 -2.09
N ARG A 79 -6.86 4.48 -2.78
CA ARG A 79 -6.85 4.55 -4.25
C ARG A 79 -5.48 4.96 -4.76
N ALA A 80 -4.85 5.97 -4.15
CA ALA A 80 -3.52 6.41 -4.52
C ALA A 80 -2.48 5.31 -4.33
N MET A 81 -2.50 4.62 -3.18
CA MET A 81 -1.59 3.52 -2.90
C MET A 81 -1.76 2.37 -3.91
N SER A 82 -2.98 1.92 -4.14
CA SER A 82 -3.28 0.85 -5.10
C SER A 82 -2.88 1.25 -6.52
N HIS A 83 -3.23 2.46 -6.96
CA HIS A 83 -2.88 2.96 -8.28
C HIS A 83 -1.37 3.10 -8.46
N GLY A 84 -0.67 3.69 -7.49
CA GLY A 84 0.78 3.83 -7.52
C GLY A 84 1.50 2.48 -7.56
N ALA A 85 1.01 1.48 -6.84
CA ALA A 85 1.53 0.11 -6.92
C ALA A 85 1.31 -0.51 -8.31
N LEU A 86 0.12 -0.34 -8.90
CA LEU A 86 -0.21 -0.87 -10.23
C LEU A 86 0.66 -0.24 -11.33
N ILE A 87 0.83 1.08 -11.32
CA ILE A 87 1.65 1.79 -12.31
C ILE A 87 3.15 1.49 -12.12
N GLY A 88 3.59 1.35 -10.87
CA GLY A 88 5.00 1.12 -10.53
C GLY A 88 5.42 -0.33 -10.42
N ALA A 89 4.53 -1.29 -10.68
CA ALA A 89 4.79 -2.71 -10.49
C ALA A 89 6.04 -3.17 -11.26
N ARG A 90 6.93 -3.88 -10.57
CA ARG A 90 8.16 -4.45 -11.14
C ARG A 90 8.16 -5.97 -11.04
N GLY A 91 8.42 -6.64 -12.17
CA GLY A 91 8.45 -8.09 -12.26
C GLY A 91 7.16 -8.76 -11.78
N ASN A 92 7.25 -10.07 -11.53
CA ASN A 92 6.11 -10.87 -11.10
C ASN A 92 5.71 -10.52 -9.66
N SER A 93 6.69 -10.42 -8.75
CA SER A 93 6.47 -10.14 -7.34
C SER A 93 5.82 -8.77 -7.11
N GLY A 94 6.24 -7.74 -7.85
CA GLY A 94 5.60 -6.42 -7.81
C GLY A 94 4.19 -6.45 -8.41
N THR A 95 3.96 -7.20 -9.48
CA THR A 95 2.62 -7.37 -10.07
C THR A 95 1.66 -8.02 -9.09
N ILE A 96 2.08 -9.08 -8.40
CA ILE A 96 1.27 -9.76 -7.37
C ILE A 96 0.95 -8.79 -6.22
N LEU A 97 1.95 -8.08 -5.71
CA LEU A 97 1.74 -7.07 -4.67
C LEU A 97 0.73 -5.99 -5.12
N ALA A 98 0.85 -5.51 -6.36
CA ALA A 98 -0.06 -4.50 -6.88
C ALA A 98 -1.50 -5.01 -7.03
N GLN A 99 -1.69 -6.27 -7.44
CA GLN A 99 -3.02 -6.89 -7.49
C GLN A 99 -3.61 -7.09 -6.09
N LEU A 100 -2.79 -7.49 -5.10
CA LEU A 100 -3.23 -7.58 -3.70
C LEU A 100 -3.75 -6.22 -3.20
N LEU A 101 -2.98 -5.15 -3.41
CA LEU A 101 -3.37 -3.80 -3.00
C LEU A 101 -4.60 -3.28 -3.76
N ARG A 102 -4.77 -3.70 -5.02
CA ARG A 102 -6.00 -3.43 -5.80
C ARG A 102 -7.21 -4.13 -5.22
N GLY A 103 -7.15 -5.43 -4.95
CA GLY A 103 -8.24 -6.17 -4.32
C GLY A 103 -8.63 -5.56 -2.96
N MET A 104 -7.63 -5.16 -2.17
CA MET A 104 -7.86 -4.43 -0.93
C MET A 104 -8.64 -3.12 -1.14
N ASN A 105 -8.25 -2.30 -2.13
CA ASN A 105 -8.93 -1.05 -2.43
C ASN A 105 -10.37 -1.24 -2.93
N GLU A 106 -10.64 -2.29 -3.70
CA GLU A 106 -11.99 -2.63 -4.18
C GLU A 106 -12.93 -2.97 -3.02
N GLU A 107 -12.48 -3.79 -2.07
CA GLU A 107 -13.23 -4.11 -0.85
C GLU A 107 -13.48 -2.89 0.05
N MET A 108 -12.52 -1.95 0.09
CA MET A 108 -12.64 -0.72 0.88
C MET A 108 -13.46 0.38 0.21
N SER A 109 -13.77 0.22 -1.07
CA SER A 109 -14.66 1.14 -1.81
C SER A 109 -16.15 0.84 -1.56
N VAL A 110 -16.47 -0.25 -0.86
CA VAL A 110 -17.83 -0.54 -0.39
C VAL A 110 -18.17 0.44 0.75
N PRO A 111 -19.26 1.22 0.65
CA PRO A 111 -19.60 2.22 1.66
C PRO A 111 -19.72 1.58 3.04
N ALA A 112 -18.88 2.03 3.99
CA ALA A 112 -19.14 1.79 5.39
C ALA A 112 -20.23 2.75 5.84
N ASP A 113 -21.28 2.24 6.47
CA ASP A 113 -22.32 3.06 7.07
C ASP A 113 -21.69 4.10 8.01
N ALA A 114 -21.86 5.37 7.65
CA ALA A 114 -21.61 6.61 8.39
C ALA A 114 -20.39 6.65 9.37
N GLY A 115 -19.31 7.30 8.91
CA GLY A 115 -18.62 8.32 9.73
C GLY A 115 -17.42 7.91 10.59
N GLY A 116 -16.94 6.68 10.53
CA GLY A 116 -15.74 6.24 11.25
C GLY A 116 -14.82 5.41 10.37
N GLY A 117 -13.50 5.54 10.54
CA GLY A 117 -12.50 4.76 9.80
C GLY A 117 -12.78 3.26 9.79
N LEU A 118 -12.20 2.54 8.84
CA LEU A 118 -12.53 1.13 8.64
C LEU A 118 -12.14 0.28 9.87
N PRO A 119 -13.04 -0.56 10.40
CA PRO A 119 -12.71 -1.49 11.47
C PRO A 119 -11.63 -2.48 11.02
N ALA A 120 -10.75 -2.92 11.92
CA ALA A 120 -9.73 -3.94 11.62
C ALA A 120 -10.30 -5.22 11.00
N ALA A 121 -11.57 -5.56 11.31
CA ALA A 121 -12.28 -6.68 10.69
C ALA A 121 -12.52 -6.49 9.18
N ALA A 122 -12.74 -5.25 8.71
CA ALA A 122 -12.87 -4.93 7.29
C ALA A 122 -11.51 -5.06 6.57
N LEU A 123 -10.42 -4.60 7.18
CA LEU A 123 -9.06 -4.83 6.66
C LEU A 123 -8.75 -6.33 6.56
N ARG A 124 -9.13 -7.12 7.58
CA ARG A 124 -8.97 -8.58 7.55
C ARG A 124 -9.75 -9.21 6.39
N ARG A 125 -10.99 -8.79 6.13
CA ARG A 125 -11.77 -9.28 4.99
C ARG A 125 -11.11 -8.90 3.66
N ALA A 126 -10.66 -7.66 3.53
CA ALA A 126 -9.96 -7.18 2.34
C ALA A 126 -8.70 -7.99 2.05
N LEU A 127 -7.90 -8.32 3.08
CA LEU A 127 -6.73 -9.18 2.93
C LEU A 127 -7.07 -10.62 2.54
N LEU A 128 -8.18 -11.17 3.06
CA LEU A 128 -8.62 -12.54 2.71
C LEU A 128 -9.23 -12.62 1.31
N ALA A 129 -9.88 -11.56 0.83
CA ALA A 129 -10.47 -11.51 -0.51
C ALA A 129 -9.42 -11.26 -1.61
N ALA A 130 -8.29 -10.65 -1.25
CA ALA A 130 -7.22 -10.32 -2.19
C ALA A 130 -6.20 -11.47 -2.39
N ALA A 131 -6.35 -12.59 -1.67
CA ALA A 131 -5.53 -13.81 -1.73
C ALA A 131 -6.21 -14.92 -2.53
#